data_AF-A0A6A5X515-F1
#
_entry.id   AF-A0A6A5X515-F1
#
_cell.length_a   1.000
_cell.length_b   1.000
_cell.length_c   1.000
_cell.angle_alpha   90.00
_cell.angle_beta   90.00
_cell.angle_gamma   90.00
#
_symmetry.space_group_name_H-M   'P 1'
#
loop_
_entity.id
_entity.type
_entity.pdbx_description
1 polymer ?
#
loop_
_entity_poly.entity_id
_entity_poly.type
_entity_poly.pdbx_seq_one_letter_code
_entity_poly.pdbx_strand_id
1 'polypeptide(L)'
;MNSKPTSPQPQGQPPPLPINRPQSFSNATSAPAPPHNDNLKVYWKPSLDQATPVSTSFNHELGAHGWGNNESQNYVASPQNSFHTPANQLVVRAIAQNGSYTSARLTSHQKLSRPKGYLEAKILAPCAEGVWPAFWMLPADPFKWPTDGEIDIMETWNNELKNHSCLHWGNFDGPDHDKHRVMETSIPDMAYKDHVYGFSWIEEEGIPDFRGRLIWYIDGRPIMRGYIPLGTRRMEDFRLLINVAMGGNVCQGRLPREGMYDLVVSDLKFCEEPVGGWSSFESSWNSAPEGKTM
;
A
#
# COMPACT_ATOMS: atom_id res chain seq x y z
N MET A 1 -9.20 -44.29 -12.67
CA MET A 1 -10.32 -44.52 -11.73
C MET A 1 -9.69 -44.79 -10.36
N ASN A 2 -9.81 -44.00 -9.30
CA ASN A 2 -10.78 -42.98 -8.92
C ASN A 2 -10.06 -41.86 -8.15
N SER A 3 -10.27 -40.62 -8.60
CA SER A 3 -10.04 -39.40 -7.81
C SER A 3 -11.14 -39.30 -6.74
N LYS A 4 -10.74 -39.19 -5.47
CA LYS A 4 -11.66 -38.77 -4.40
C LYS A 4 -11.76 -37.24 -4.42
N PRO A 5 -12.98 -36.66 -4.42
CA PRO A 5 -13.15 -35.22 -4.30
C PRO A 5 -12.88 -34.79 -2.84
N THR A 6 -11.99 -33.82 -2.66
CA THR A 6 -11.81 -33.13 -1.37
C THR A 6 -12.93 -32.12 -1.19
N SER A 7 -13.75 -32.34 -0.17
CA SER A 7 -14.78 -31.40 0.28
C SER A 7 -14.17 -30.09 0.78
N PRO A 8 -14.83 -28.93 0.57
CA PRO A 8 -14.37 -27.65 1.10
C PRO A 8 -14.48 -27.63 2.64
N GLN A 9 -13.42 -27.18 3.32
CA GLN A 9 -13.44 -26.95 4.77
C GLN A 9 -14.38 -25.78 5.13
N PRO A 10 -15.03 -25.81 6.31
CA PRO A 10 -15.87 -24.71 6.75
C PRO A 10 -15.04 -23.45 6.96
N GLN A 11 -15.56 -22.31 6.50
CA GLN A 11 -15.04 -20.98 6.81
C GLN A 11 -15.06 -20.77 8.33
N GLY A 12 -13.89 -20.87 8.97
CA GLY A 12 -13.74 -20.49 10.38
C GLY A 12 -13.99 -19.00 10.55
N GLN A 13 -14.65 -18.61 11.65
CA GLN A 13 -14.79 -17.21 12.02
C GLN A 13 -13.42 -16.52 12.05
N PRO A 14 -13.31 -15.28 11.53
CA PRO A 14 -12.06 -14.55 11.60
C PRO A 14 -11.65 -14.38 13.07
N PRO A 15 -10.37 -14.61 13.42
CA PRO A 15 -9.90 -14.48 14.79
C PRO A 15 -10.15 -13.05 15.31
N PRO A 16 -10.49 -12.89 16.60
CA PRO A 16 -10.69 -11.56 17.18
C PRO A 16 -9.42 -10.70 17.03
N LEU A 17 -9.61 -9.40 16.81
CA LEU A 17 -8.52 -8.44 16.92
C LEU A 17 -7.93 -8.50 18.34
N PRO A 18 -6.61 -8.37 18.53
CA PRO A 18 -6.00 -8.34 19.86
C PRO A 18 -6.66 -7.29 20.76
N ILE A 19 -7.00 -7.68 21.99
CA ILE A 19 -7.69 -6.84 23.00
C ILE A 19 -6.77 -5.75 23.60
N ASN A 20 -5.45 -5.83 23.37
CA ASN A 20 -4.49 -4.78 23.74
C ASN A 20 -4.55 -3.58 22.79
N ARG A 21 -5.77 -3.06 22.57
CA ARG A 21 -6.02 -1.70 22.10
C ARG A 21 -5.78 -0.79 23.32
N PRO A 22 -4.78 0.12 23.33
CA PRO A 22 -4.81 1.22 24.27
C PRO A 22 -6.13 1.95 24.07
N GLN A 23 -7.00 1.95 25.07
CA GLN A 23 -8.16 2.83 25.04
C GLN A 23 -7.63 4.25 24.90
N SER A 24 -7.98 4.92 23.80
CA SER A 24 -7.63 6.31 23.58
C SER A 24 -8.22 7.13 24.72
N PHE A 25 -7.36 7.74 25.52
CA PHE A 25 -7.78 8.82 26.41
C PHE A 25 -8.21 9.99 25.51
N SER A 26 -9.51 10.11 25.26
CA SER A 26 -10.08 11.28 24.64
C SER A 26 -10.06 12.42 25.65
N ASN A 27 -9.06 13.29 25.56
CA ASN A 27 -9.15 14.70 25.93
C ASN A 27 -7.98 15.45 25.31
N ALA A 28 -8.03 15.60 23.98
CA ALA A 28 -7.31 16.63 23.28
C ALA A 28 -8.27 17.23 22.26
N THR A 29 -8.60 18.51 22.42
CA THR A 29 -9.26 19.32 21.41
C THR A 29 -8.33 19.45 20.22
N SER A 30 -8.42 18.53 19.27
CA SER A 30 -7.79 18.67 17.96
C SER A 30 -8.60 19.64 17.10
N ALA A 31 -7.89 20.50 16.37
CA ALA A 31 -8.48 21.26 15.28
C ALA A 31 -9.21 20.31 14.32
N PRO A 32 -10.35 20.71 13.74
CA PRO A 32 -11.08 19.85 12.83
C PRO A 32 -10.16 19.47 11.66
N ALA A 33 -10.06 18.17 11.39
CA ALA A 33 -9.49 17.68 10.14
C ALA A 33 -10.22 18.38 8.97
N PRO A 34 -9.53 18.68 7.86
CA PRO A 34 -10.20 19.20 6.67
C PRO A 34 -11.37 18.25 6.33
N PRO A 35 -12.54 18.77 5.93
CA PRO A 35 -13.66 17.92 5.56
C PRO A 35 -13.23 16.99 4.42
N HIS A 36 -13.35 15.67 4.62
CA HIS A 36 -13.32 14.71 3.53
C HIS A 36 -14.42 15.11 2.55
N ASN A 37 -14.03 15.48 1.33
CA ASN A 37 -14.97 15.89 0.30
C ASN A 37 -15.54 14.61 -0.33
N ASP A 38 -16.78 14.27 0.02
CA ASP A 38 -17.48 13.04 -0.42
C ASP A 38 -17.81 13.00 -1.94
N ASN A 39 -17.45 14.02 -2.71
CA ASN A 39 -17.75 14.13 -4.14
C ASN A 39 -16.65 13.58 -5.07
N LEU A 40 -15.85 12.61 -4.61
CA LEU A 40 -14.92 11.92 -5.50
C LEU A 40 -15.69 11.11 -6.54
N LYS A 41 -15.36 11.30 -7.83
CA LYS A 41 -15.88 10.47 -8.92
C LYS A 41 -15.18 9.12 -8.90
N VAL A 42 -15.70 8.19 -8.10
CA VAL A 42 -15.16 6.83 -7.96
C VAL A 42 -15.50 6.01 -9.19
N TYR A 43 -14.50 5.40 -9.82
CA TYR A 43 -14.71 4.42 -10.90
C TYR A 43 -14.41 2.98 -10.49
N TRP A 44 -13.76 2.77 -9.34
CA TRP A 44 -13.57 1.44 -8.77
C TRP A 44 -13.40 1.50 -7.25
N LYS A 45 -13.98 0.51 -6.55
CA LYS A 45 -13.78 0.25 -5.12
C LYS A 45 -13.99 -1.25 -4.85
N PRO A 46 -13.11 -1.91 -4.08
CA PRO A 46 -13.35 -3.29 -3.68
C PRO A 46 -14.50 -3.37 -2.66
N SER A 47 -15.19 -4.51 -2.64
CA SER A 47 -16.10 -4.82 -1.52
C SER A 47 -15.26 -5.15 -0.29
N LEU A 48 -15.48 -4.42 0.81
CA LEU A 48 -14.88 -4.69 2.12
C LEU A 48 -15.86 -5.40 3.07
N ASP A 49 -17.00 -5.85 2.56
CA ASP A 49 -18.02 -6.53 3.34
C ASP A 49 -17.50 -7.85 3.92
N GLN A 50 -17.82 -8.13 5.19
CA GLN A 50 -17.36 -9.32 5.91
C GLN A 50 -17.66 -10.63 5.16
N ALA A 51 -18.79 -10.72 4.47
CA ALA A 51 -19.21 -11.90 3.73
C ALA A 51 -18.54 -12.02 2.35
N THR A 52 -17.86 -10.97 1.87
CA THR A 52 -17.12 -10.99 0.60
C THR A 52 -15.73 -11.61 0.83
N PRO A 53 -15.36 -12.69 0.12
CA PRO A 53 -13.99 -13.17 0.13
C PRO A 53 -13.00 -12.11 -0.34
N VAL A 54 -11.84 -11.99 0.31
CA VAL A 54 -10.75 -11.08 -0.13
C VAL A 54 -10.37 -11.34 -1.59
N SER A 55 -10.41 -12.61 -2.02
CA SER A 55 -10.10 -13.02 -3.38
C SER A 55 -11.03 -12.48 -4.46
N THR A 56 -12.19 -11.93 -4.09
CA THR A 56 -13.12 -11.28 -5.03
C THR A 56 -12.50 -10.03 -5.66
N SER A 57 -11.66 -9.30 -4.92
CA SER A 57 -11.03 -8.05 -5.42
C SER A 57 -9.52 -8.17 -5.60
N PHE A 58 -8.89 -9.16 -4.97
CA PHE A 58 -7.44 -9.31 -4.94
C PHE A 58 -7.00 -10.73 -5.32
N ASN A 59 -5.80 -10.86 -5.87
CA ASN A 59 -5.04 -12.11 -5.91
C ASN A 59 -4.15 -12.19 -4.66
N HIS A 60 -3.94 -13.40 -4.16
CA HIS A 60 -2.92 -13.68 -3.15
C HIS A 60 -1.63 -14.11 -3.84
N GLU A 61 -0.56 -13.38 -3.61
CA GLU A 61 0.78 -13.80 -4.01
C GLU A 61 1.37 -14.68 -2.89
N LEU A 62 1.80 -15.90 -3.25
CA LEU A 62 2.12 -16.94 -2.28
C LEU A 62 3.61 -17.26 -2.26
N GLY A 63 4.14 -17.56 -1.07
CA GLY A 63 5.48 -18.13 -0.92
C GLY A 63 6.39 -17.40 0.07
N ALA A 64 7.55 -18.02 0.30
CA ALA A 64 8.54 -17.64 1.31
C ALA A 64 9.96 -17.54 0.71
N HIS A 65 10.09 -17.09 -0.54
CA HIS A 65 11.36 -17.07 -1.27
C HIS A 65 12.15 -15.76 -1.06
N GLY A 66 11.81 -14.99 -0.03
CA GLY A 66 12.49 -13.74 0.34
C GLY A 66 12.09 -12.50 -0.47
N TRP A 67 11.28 -12.64 -1.53
CA TRP A 67 10.64 -11.55 -2.28
C TRP A 67 11.60 -10.46 -2.78
N GLY A 68 12.85 -10.83 -3.06
CA GLY A 68 13.91 -9.90 -3.49
C GLY A 68 14.57 -9.10 -2.36
N ASN A 69 14.02 -9.16 -1.14
CA ASN A 69 14.43 -8.32 -0.02
C ASN A 69 14.89 -9.09 1.22
N ASN A 70 15.15 -10.39 1.11
CA ASN A 70 15.48 -11.26 2.26
C ASN A 70 14.39 -11.26 3.36
N GLU A 71 13.13 -11.16 2.94
CA GLU A 71 11.97 -11.21 3.82
C GLU A 71 11.77 -12.61 4.44
N SER A 72 11.30 -12.68 5.68
CA SER A 72 11.23 -13.94 6.46
C SER A 72 9.87 -14.63 6.45
N GLN A 73 8.81 -13.93 6.05
CA GLN A 73 7.45 -14.49 6.06
C GLN A 73 7.18 -15.43 4.88
N ASN A 74 6.28 -16.38 5.11
CA ASN A 74 5.53 -17.05 4.06
C ASN A 74 4.22 -16.29 3.80
N TYR A 75 4.04 -15.71 2.61
CA TYR A 75 2.74 -15.16 2.22
C TYR A 75 1.78 -16.30 1.88
N VAL A 76 0.59 -16.27 2.50
CA VAL A 76 -0.43 -17.32 2.40
C VAL A 76 -1.82 -16.72 2.18
N ALA A 77 -2.74 -17.49 1.59
CA ALA A 77 -4.15 -17.11 1.40
C ALA A 77 -5.05 -17.47 2.60
N SER A 78 -4.46 -17.69 3.78
CA SER A 78 -5.21 -18.08 4.97
C SER A 78 -6.14 -16.95 5.44
N PRO A 79 -7.38 -17.25 5.89
CA PRO A 79 -8.26 -16.26 6.49
C PRO A 79 -7.75 -15.71 7.84
N GLN A 80 -6.65 -16.26 8.37
CA GLN A 80 -5.94 -15.67 9.51
C GLN A 80 -5.04 -14.49 9.10
N ASN A 81 -4.60 -14.44 7.84
CA ASN A 81 -3.64 -13.44 7.34
C ASN A 81 -4.30 -12.37 6.47
N SER A 82 -5.45 -12.66 5.86
CA SER A 82 -6.24 -11.63 5.18
C SER A 82 -7.75 -11.90 5.31
N PHE A 83 -8.51 -10.93 5.81
CA PHE A 83 -9.95 -11.06 6.00
C PHE A 83 -10.64 -9.70 6.08
N HIS A 84 -11.96 -9.70 5.88
CA HIS A 84 -12.81 -8.54 6.14
C HIS A 84 -13.42 -8.60 7.55
N THR A 85 -13.52 -7.47 8.23
CA THR A 85 -14.11 -7.35 9.57
C THR A 85 -15.61 -7.02 9.50
N PRO A 86 -16.39 -7.23 10.59
CA PRO A 86 -17.77 -6.74 10.68
C PRO A 86 -17.93 -5.22 10.50
N ALA A 87 -16.83 -4.45 10.62
CA ALA A 87 -16.81 -3.01 10.42
C ALA A 87 -16.48 -2.61 8.96
N ASN A 88 -16.55 -3.56 8.02
CA ASN A 88 -16.23 -3.38 6.61
C ASN A 88 -14.79 -2.89 6.36
N GLN A 89 -13.82 -3.50 7.04
CA GLN A 89 -12.40 -3.20 6.89
C GLN A 89 -11.67 -4.42 6.34
N LEU A 90 -10.71 -4.22 5.44
CA LEU A 90 -9.74 -5.25 5.07
C LEU A 90 -8.59 -5.25 6.09
N VAL A 91 -8.29 -6.42 6.64
CA VAL A 91 -7.13 -6.65 7.48
C VAL A 91 -6.12 -7.50 6.71
N VAL A 92 -4.87 -7.04 6.65
CA VAL A 92 -3.70 -7.81 6.26
C VAL A 92 -2.85 -8.01 7.51
N ARG A 93 -2.79 -9.25 8.00
CA ARG A 93 -2.19 -9.63 9.28
C ARG A 93 -0.92 -10.43 9.07
N ALA A 94 0.18 -9.88 9.56
CA ALA A 94 1.40 -10.63 9.82
C ALA A 94 1.32 -11.34 11.17
N ILE A 95 1.71 -12.61 11.24
CA ILE A 95 1.71 -13.45 12.44
C ILE A 95 3.12 -14.00 12.64
N ALA A 96 3.71 -13.67 13.78
CA ALA A 96 4.95 -14.26 14.28
C ALA A 96 4.62 -15.18 15.47
N GLN A 97 4.91 -16.48 15.33
CA GLN A 97 4.61 -17.47 16.36
C GLN A 97 5.59 -18.64 16.30
N ASN A 98 6.23 -18.97 17.43
CA ASN A 98 7.15 -20.09 17.59
C ASN A 98 8.26 -20.12 16.53
N GLY A 99 8.80 -18.94 16.17
CA GLY A 99 9.82 -18.80 15.12
C GLY A 99 9.31 -18.97 13.68
N SER A 100 8.00 -19.10 13.49
CA SER A 100 7.34 -19.10 12.18
C SER A 100 6.73 -17.74 11.88
N TYR A 101 6.78 -17.33 10.61
CA TYR A 101 6.32 -16.04 10.12
C TYR A 101 5.36 -16.26 8.95
N THR A 102 4.10 -15.83 9.10
CA THR A 102 3.11 -15.85 8.01
C THR A 102 2.50 -14.47 7.81
N SER A 103 2.15 -14.13 6.58
CA SER A 103 1.45 -12.87 6.25
C SER A 103 0.61 -13.05 4.99
N ALA A 104 0.05 -11.96 4.47
CA ALA A 104 -0.56 -11.92 3.14
C ALA A 104 0.03 -10.81 2.29
N ARG A 105 0.13 -11.05 0.97
CA ARG A 105 0.48 -10.09 -0.07
C ARG A 105 -0.62 -10.13 -1.12
N LEU A 106 -1.31 -9.01 -1.27
CA LEU A 106 -2.52 -8.89 -2.07
C LEU A 106 -2.24 -8.01 -3.27
N THR A 107 -2.68 -8.42 -4.47
CA THR A 107 -2.62 -7.60 -5.68
C THR A 107 -4.00 -7.42 -6.29
N SER A 108 -4.39 -6.19 -6.63
CA SER A 108 -5.75 -5.92 -7.13
C SER A 108 -5.99 -6.58 -8.50
N HIS A 109 -7.18 -7.13 -8.72
CA HIS A 109 -7.61 -7.54 -10.07
C HIS A 109 -7.69 -6.33 -11.01
N GLN A 110 -8.21 -5.23 -10.46
CA GLN A 110 -8.35 -3.94 -11.14
C GLN A 110 -6.96 -3.30 -11.32
N LYS A 111 -6.65 -2.90 -12.55
CA LYS A 111 -5.54 -1.99 -12.87
C LYS A 111 -6.01 -0.54 -12.75
N LEU A 112 -5.11 0.44 -12.78
CA LEU A 112 -5.52 1.85 -12.86
C LEU A 112 -6.41 2.12 -14.08
N SER A 113 -6.14 1.46 -15.22
CA SER A 113 -6.97 1.45 -16.43
C SER A 113 -7.30 2.83 -17.02
N ARG A 114 -6.56 3.87 -16.63
CA ARG A 114 -6.74 5.24 -17.09
C ARG A 114 -5.39 5.96 -17.14
N PRO A 115 -5.19 6.89 -18.10
CA PRO A 115 -3.95 7.68 -18.19
C PRO A 115 -3.87 8.75 -17.09
N LYS A 116 -4.97 9.07 -16.41
CA LYS A 116 -4.99 9.98 -15.27
C LYS A 116 -6.02 9.56 -14.24
N GLY A 117 -5.77 9.88 -12.98
CA GLY A 117 -6.69 9.60 -11.89
C GLY A 117 -6.10 9.85 -10.52
N TYR A 118 -6.83 9.36 -9.52
CA TYR A 118 -6.46 9.43 -8.11
C TYR A 118 -6.81 8.12 -7.41
N LEU A 119 -5.90 7.62 -6.59
CA LEU A 119 -6.07 6.45 -5.74
C LEU A 119 -5.97 6.93 -4.29
N GLU A 120 -6.90 6.48 -3.45
CA GLU A 120 -6.93 6.81 -2.02
C GLU A 120 -7.21 5.56 -1.20
N ALA A 121 -6.47 5.39 -0.10
CA ALA A 121 -6.78 4.42 0.94
C ALA A 121 -6.65 5.02 2.35
N LYS A 122 -7.58 4.67 3.22
CA LYS A 122 -7.52 5.00 4.65
C LYS A 122 -6.96 3.81 5.42
N ILE A 123 -5.76 3.96 5.97
CA ILE A 123 -4.96 2.86 6.52
C ILE A 123 -4.50 3.17 7.94
N LEU A 124 -4.66 2.20 8.84
CA LEU A 124 -3.91 2.09 10.09
C LEU A 124 -2.79 1.07 9.88
N ALA A 125 -1.54 1.51 10.02
CA ALA A 125 -0.36 0.68 9.80
C ALA A 125 0.18 0.11 11.12
N PRO A 126 0.63 -1.15 11.15
CA PRO A 126 1.33 -1.69 12.31
C PRO A 126 2.76 -1.14 12.36
N CYS A 127 3.14 -0.57 13.49
CA CYS A 127 4.50 -0.09 13.73
C CYS A 127 5.17 -0.95 14.80
N ALA A 128 6.13 -1.78 14.40
CA ALA A 128 6.88 -2.63 15.30
C ALA A 128 8.27 -2.93 14.74
N GLU A 129 9.20 -3.32 15.62
CA GLU A 129 10.51 -3.81 15.22
C GLU A 129 10.38 -5.00 14.26
N GLY A 130 11.13 -5.00 13.15
CA GLY A 130 11.12 -6.10 12.18
C GLY A 130 9.82 -6.26 11.37
N VAL A 131 8.86 -5.33 11.47
CA VAL A 131 7.63 -5.33 10.66
C VAL A 131 7.73 -4.25 9.59
N TRP A 132 7.33 -4.57 8.35
CA TRP A 132 7.36 -3.70 7.19
C TRP A 132 6.03 -3.74 6.43
N PRO A 133 5.01 -2.97 6.86
CA PRO A 133 3.79 -2.77 6.07
C PRO A 133 4.05 -1.93 4.81
N ALA A 134 3.36 -2.26 3.73
CA ALA A 134 3.42 -1.53 2.47
C ALA A 134 2.06 -1.40 1.77
N PHE A 135 1.83 -0.25 1.15
CA PHE A 135 0.74 0.07 0.22
C PHE A 135 1.34 0.77 -1.00
N TRP A 136 1.33 0.07 -2.13
CA TRP A 136 2.24 0.36 -3.24
C TRP A 136 1.69 -0.18 -4.56
N MET A 137 2.41 -0.02 -5.65
CA MET A 137 1.94 -0.35 -6.99
C MET A 137 3.03 -0.89 -7.89
N LEU A 138 2.66 -1.89 -8.69
CA LEU A 138 3.48 -2.47 -9.75
C LEU A 138 2.67 -2.59 -11.05
N PRO A 139 3.33 -2.58 -12.22
CA PRO A 139 2.77 -3.03 -13.48
C PRO A 139 2.14 -4.42 -13.36
N ALA A 140 1.05 -4.68 -14.06
CA ALA A 140 0.52 -6.03 -14.16
C ALA A 140 1.49 -6.97 -14.93
N ASP A 141 1.50 -8.23 -14.52
CA ASP A 141 2.34 -9.27 -15.14
C ASP A 141 2.07 -9.49 -16.64
N PRO A 142 3.09 -9.91 -17.39
CA PRO A 142 4.50 -9.93 -16.99
C PRO A 142 5.11 -8.53 -16.99
N PHE A 143 6.01 -8.24 -16.06
CA PHE A 143 6.77 -6.99 -16.04
C PHE A 143 8.23 -7.26 -15.64
N LYS A 144 9.10 -6.27 -15.89
CA LYS A 144 10.52 -6.30 -15.53
C LYS A 144 10.84 -5.21 -14.51
N TRP A 145 11.21 -5.62 -13.31
CA TRP A 145 11.69 -4.69 -12.28
C TRP A 145 13.18 -4.36 -12.45
N PRO A 146 13.62 -3.12 -12.15
CA PRO A 146 12.82 -1.94 -11.86
C PRO A 146 12.39 -1.19 -13.14
N THR A 147 12.81 -1.64 -14.32
CA THR A 147 12.64 -0.90 -15.60
C THR A 147 11.19 -0.49 -15.88
N ASP A 148 10.23 -1.36 -15.61
CA ASP A 148 8.81 -1.09 -15.86
C ASP A 148 8.16 -0.17 -14.80
N GLY A 149 8.87 0.12 -13.71
CA GLY A 149 8.47 1.06 -12.66
C GLY A 149 7.86 0.41 -11.41
N GLU A 150 7.99 1.10 -10.28
CA GLU A 150 7.37 0.79 -8.99
C GLU A 150 7.01 2.11 -8.28
N ILE A 151 5.86 2.14 -7.60
CA ILE A 151 5.37 3.31 -6.88
C ILE A 151 4.97 2.90 -5.48
N ASP A 152 5.73 3.36 -4.50
CA ASP A 152 5.47 3.09 -3.09
C ASP A 152 4.78 4.30 -2.48
N ILE A 153 3.53 4.10 -2.07
CA ILE A 153 2.69 5.18 -1.55
C ILE A 153 2.91 5.31 -0.05
N MET A 154 2.84 4.17 0.65
CA MET A 154 3.15 4.05 2.07
C MET A 154 4.02 2.84 2.33
N GLU A 155 5.19 3.09 2.91
CA GLU A 155 6.01 2.09 3.57
C GLU A 155 6.48 2.63 4.92
N THR A 156 6.60 1.75 5.90
CA THR A 156 7.29 2.05 7.15
C THR A 156 7.94 0.78 7.66
N TRP A 157 9.00 0.88 8.46
CA TRP A 157 9.57 -0.28 9.12
C TRP A 157 10.10 0.04 10.51
N ASN A 158 10.37 -1.01 11.29
CA ASN A 158 11.06 -0.92 12.58
C ASN A 158 10.50 0.08 13.59
N ASN A 159 9.19 0.34 13.55
CA ASN A 159 8.53 1.32 14.42
C ASN A 159 9.14 2.74 14.35
N GLU A 160 9.64 3.16 13.18
CA GLU A 160 10.28 4.47 13.04
C GLU A 160 9.28 5.65 12.98
N LEU A 161 7.98 5.36 12.83
CA LEU A 161 6.91 6.35 12.74
C LEU A 161 7.15 7.38 11.60
N LYS A 162 7.73 6.89 10.51
CA LYS A 162 7.91 7.62 9.25
C LYS A 162 7.32 6.81 8.11
N ASN A 163 6.73 7.53 7.18
CA ASN A 163 6.34 7.03 5.89
C ASN A 163 7.49 7.26 4.89
N HIS A 164 7.85 6.21 4.14
CA HIS A 164 8.70 6.30 2.97
C HIS A 164 7.80 6.21 1.74
N SER A 165 7.84 7.25 0.90
CA SER A 165 7.25 7.21 -0.43
C SER A 165 8.38 7.12 -1.43
N CYS A 166 8.29 6.14 -2.33
CA CYS A 166 9.35 5.81 -3.26
C CYS A 166 8.81 5.70 -4.68
N LEU A 167 9.69 5.99 -5.64
CA LEU A 167 9.49 5.75 -7.06
C LEU A 167 10.74 5.04 -7.56
N HIS A 168 10.61 3.81 -8.06
CA HIS A 168 11.73 3.07 -8.64
C HIS A 168 11.58 2.94 -10.16
N TRP A 169 12.70 3.04 -10.88
CA TRP A 169 12.77 2.81 -12.33
C TRP A 169 14.17 2.40 -12.77
N GLY A 170 14.39 2.26 -14.08
CA GLY A 170 15.73 2.15 -14.65
C GLY A 170 16.39 0.80 -14.40
N ASN A 171 17.62 0.83 -13.88
CA ASN A 171 18.46 -0.35 -13.64
C ASN A 171 18.81 -0.48 -12.16
N PHE A 172 18.65 -1.68 -11.61
CA PHE A 172 18.96 -1.97 -10.20
C PHE A 172 20.41 -1.59 -9.80
N ASP A 173 21.37 -1.84 -10.70
CA ASP A 173 22.80 -1.53 -10.52
C ASP A 173 23.20 -0.15 -11.11
N GLY A 174 22.24 0.68 -11.49
CA GLY A 174 22.49 2.03 -12.01
C GLY A 174 22.89 3.03 -10.92
N PRO A 175 23.39 4.22 -11.29
CA PRO A 175 23.61 5.29 -10.33
C PRO A 175 22.28 5.70 -9.67
N ASP A 176 22.31 6.11 -8.38
CA ASP A 176 21.09 6.31 -7.57
C ASP A 176 20.07 7.29 -8.19
N HIS A 177 20.56 8.30 -8.94
CA HIS A 177 19.69 9.26 -9.62
C HIS A 177 18.91 8.69 -10.81
N ASP A 178 19.30 7.52 -11.28
CA ASP A 178 18.70 6.79 -12.41
C ASP A 178 17.97 5.52 -11.95
N LYS A 179 17.73 5.36 -10.65
CA LYS A 179 17.07 4.15 -10.13
C LYS A 179 15.95 4.39 -9.12
N HIS A 180 16.01 5.46 -8.30
CA HIS A 180 14.91 5.80 -7.40
C HIS A 180 14.81 7.27 -6.98
N ARG A 181 13.61 7.69 -6.56
CA ARG A 181 13.36 8.88 -5.75
C ARG A 181 12.65 8.47 -4.47
N VAL A 182 13.01 9.10 -3.35
CA VAL A 182 12.40 8.85 -2.04
C VAL A 182 12.05 10.16 -1.33
N MET A 183 11.01 10.11 -0.52
CA MET A 183 10.70 11.12 0.49
C MET A 183 10.29 10.46 1.82
N GLU A 184 10.93 10.88 2.91
CA GLU A 184 10.51 10.53 4.26
C GLU A 184 9.54 11.57 4.82
N THR A 185 8.41 11.12 5.37
CA THR A 185 7.45 11.98 6.08
C THR A 185 7.21 11.43 7.49
N SER A 186 7.50 12.22 8.53
CA SER A 186 7.22 11.83 9.91
C SER A 186 5.71 11.82 10.19
N ILE A 187 5.23 10.74 10.80
CA ILE A 187 3.82 10.55 11.20
C ILE A 187 3.82 9.98 12.64
N PRO A 188 3.95 10.85 13.67
CA PRO A 188 4.07 10.42 15.06
C PRO A 188 2.88 9.60 15.59
N ASP A 189 1.72 9.68 14.92
CA ASP A 189 0.48 8.99 15.26
C ASP A 189 0.15 7.76 14.38
N MET A 190 1.05 7.38 13.47
CA MET A 190 0.86 6.29 12.50
C MET A 190 0.40 4.97 13.14
N ALA A 191 0.92 4.64 14.33
CA ALA A 191 0.66 3.36 15.00
C ALA A 191 -0.72 3.25 15.66
N TYR A 192 -1.43 4.36 15.86
CA TYR A 192 -2.67 4.39 16.64
C TYR A 192 -3.81 5.19 16.01
N LYS A 193 -3.59 5.74 14.80
CA LYS A 193 -4.58 6.51 14.07
C LYS A 193 -4.56 6.14 12.60
N ASP A 194 -5.73 6.08 11.99
CA ASP A 194 -5.85 5.96 10.54
C ASP A 194 -5.33 7.23 9.85
N HIS A 195 -4.59 7.05 8.77
CA HIS A 195 -4.20 8.11 7.85
C HIS A 195 -4.70 7.83 6.44
N VAL A 196 -4.90 8.89 5.66
CA VAL A 196 -5.33 8.80 4.27
C VAL A 196 -4.12 8.92 3.37
N TYR A 197 -3.77 7.83 2.69
CA TYR A 197 -2.70 7.78 1.72
C TYR A 197 -3.28 7.94 0.33
N GLY A 198 -2.81 8.95 -0.39
CA GLY A 198 -3.30 9.31 -1.71
C GLY A 198 -2.21 9.31 -2.77
N PHE A 199 -2.57 9.01 -4.00
CA PHE A 199 -1.68 9.07 -5.15
C PHE A 199 -2.43 9.54 -6.39
N SER A 200 -1.95 10.59 -7.05
CA SER A 200 -2.51 11.09 -8.31
C SER A 200 -1.49 11.00 -9.43
N TRP A 201 -1.96 10.68 -10.62
CA TRP A 201 -1.14 10.65 -11.83
C TRP A 201 -1.85 11.39 -12.97
N ILE A 202 -1.05 12.02 -13.83
CA ILE A 202 -1.42 12.44 -15.17
C ILE A 202 -0.33 11.94 -16.09
N GLU A 203 -0.68 11.04 -17.00
CA GLU A 203 0.17 10.58 -18.10
C GLU A 203 -0.23 11.30 -19.39
N GLU A 204 0.75 11.89 -20.06
CA GLU A 204 0.57 12.73 -21.24
C GLU A 204 1.34 12.12 -22.43
N GLU A 205 0.75 12.19 -23.62
CA GLU A 205 1.35 11.69 -24.86
C GLU A 205 1.69 12.85 -25.80
N GLY A 206 2.69 12.64 -26.67
CA GLY A 206 3.03 13.61 -27.72
C GLY A 206 3.93 14.77 -27.28
N ILE A 207 4.44 14.77 -26.05
CA ILE A 207 5.42 15.75 -25.56
C ILE A 207 6.80 15.07 -25.55
N PRO A 208 7.79 15.57 -26.32
CA PRO A 208 9.14 14.99 -26.30
C PRO A 208 9.74 14.99 -24.90
N ASP A 209 10.38 13.87 -24.54
CA ASP A 209 11.09 13.66 -23.26
C ASP A 209 10.24 13.88 -21.99
N PHE A 210 8.91 13.82 -22.11
CA PHE A 210 7.99 14.01 -21.00
C PHE A 210 6.81 13.05 -21.09
N ARG A 211 6.58 12.30 -20.01
CA ARG A 211 5.50 11.30 -19.90
C ARG A 211 4.36 11.72 -19.00
N GLY A 212 4.56 12.72 -18.13
CA GLY A 212 3.56 13.13 -17.17
C GLY A 212 4.07 13.28 -15.73
N ARG A 213 3.14 13.43 -14.79
CA ARG A 213 3.36 13.92 -13.43
C ARG A 213 2.68 13.04 -12.39
N LEU A 214 3.34 12.87 -11.25
CA LEU A 214 2.94 12.05 -10.12
C LEU A 214 2.95 12.87 -8.82
N ILE A 215 1.96 12.68 -7.95
CA ILE A 215 1.92 13.31 -6.61
C ILE A 215 1.43 12.31 -5.58
N TRP A 216 2.14 12.26 -4.45
CA TRP A 216 1.80 11.49 -3.26
C TRP A 216 1.22 12.40 -2.19
N TYR A 217 0.29 11.87 -1.41
CA TYR A 217 -0.43 12.59 -0.36
C TYR A 217 -0.53 11.80 0.93
N ILE A 218 -0.46 12.53 2.05
CA ILE A 218 -0.84 12.02 3.37
C ILE A 218 -1.81 13.02 4.00
N ASP A 219 -3.00 12.55 4.35
CA ASP A 219 -4.10 13.35 4.90
C ASP A 219 -4.41 14.58 4.05
N GLY A 220 -4.42 14.39 2.72
CA GLY A 220 -4.67 15.44 1.73
C GLY A 220 -3.50 16.42 1.51
N ARG A 221 -2.42 16.35 2.29
CA ARG A 221 -1.23 17.17 2.08
C ARG A 221 -0.34 16.53 1.03
N PRO A 222 0.10 17.24 -0.02
CA PRO A 222 1.09 16.70 -0.95
C PRO A 222 2.44 16.58 -0.26
N ILE A 223 3.00 15.37 -0.25
CA ILE A 223 4.26 15.05 0.47
C ILE A 223 5.41 14.75 -0.47
N MET A 224 5.14 14.36 -1.72
CA MET A 224 6.16 14.13 -2.75
C MET A 224 5.55 14.36 -4.12
N ARG A 225 6.35 14.88 -5.05
CA ARG A 225 6.07 14.87 -6.50
C ARG A 225 7.21 14.24 -7.28
N GLY A 226 6.89 13.78 -8.48
CA GLY A 226 7.86 13.30 -9.45
C GLY A 226 7.28 13.32 -10.87
N TYR A 227 8.16 13.16 -11.85
CA TYR A 227 7.74 12.90 -13.23
C TYR A 227 7.66 11.40 -13.47
N ILE A 228 6.78 10.98 -14.39
CA ILE A 228 6.76 9.59 -14.87
C ILE A 228 8.08 9.34 -15.62
N PRO A 229 8.94 8.41 -15.18
CA PRO A 229 10.22 8.19 -15.83
C PRO A 229 10.06 7.61 -17.24
N LEU A 230 10.93 8.00 -18.16
CA LEU A 230 10.94 7.45 -19.52
C LEU A 230 11.20 5.94 -19.48
N GLY A 231 10.57 5.20 -20.39
CA GLY A 231 10.72 3.74 -20.50
C GLY A 231 9.93 2.90 -19.50
N THR A 232 9.35 3.50 -18.45
CA THR A 232 8.46 2.78 -17.52
C THR A 232 7.15 2.39 -18.21
N ARG A 233 6.45 1.39 -17.63
CA ARG A 233 5.12 0.96 -18.10
C ARG A 233 4.14 2.13 -18.07
N ARG A 234 3.09 2.07 -18.91
CA ARG A 234 1.95 2.99 -18.83
C ARG A 234 1.25 2.87 -17.48
N MET A 235 0.83 3.99 -16.92
CA MET A 235 0.17 4.03 -15.60
C MET A 235 -1.11 3.19 -15.59
N GLU A 236 -1.85 3.17 -16.70
CA GLU A 236 -3.07 2.37 -16.83
C GLU A 236 -2.87 0.86 -16.60
N ASP A 237 -1.64 0.36 -16.70
CA ASP A 237 -1.28 -1.04 -16.48
C ASP A 237 -0.93 -1.38 -15.03
N PHE A 238 -0.73 -0.39 -14.16
CA PHE A 238 -0.36 -0.63 -12.75
C PHE A 238 -1.54 -1.18 -11.95
N ARG A 239 -1.23 -2.06 -11.01
CA ARG A 239 -2.14 -2.62 -10.00
C ARG A 239 -1.70 -2.19 -8.62
N LEU A 240 -2.64 -2.19 -7.69
CA LEU A 240 -2.38 -1.94 -6.29
C LEU A 240 -1.86 -3.21 -5.60
N LEU A 241 -0.92 -3.03 -4.67
CA LEU A 241 -0.40 -4.04 -3.78
C LEU A 241 -0.55 -3.63 -2.31
N ILE A 242 -0.85 -4.60 -1.45
CA ILE A 242 -0.96 -4.44 0.00
C ILE A 242 -0.32 -5.65 0.68
N ASN A 243 0.65 -5.43 1.57
CA ASN A 243 1.28 -6.50 2.35
C ASN A 243 1.81 -6.00 3.69
N VAL A 244 2.13 -6.97 4.56
CA VAL A 244 2.95 -6.75 5.75
C VAL A 244 4.11 -7.74 5.72
N ALA A 245 5.30 -7.28 5.33
CA ALA A 245 6.52 -8.05 5.38
C ALA A 245 7.07 -8.14 6.81
N MET A 246 7.89 -9.16 7.07
CA MET A 246 8.61 -9.35 8.33
C MET A 246 10.09 -9.59 8.05
N GLY A 247 10.96 -8.82 8.69
CA GLY A 247 12.38 -8.80 8.39
C GLY A 247 12.70 -8.12 7.06
N GLY A 248 13.72 -8.62 6.38
CA GLY A 248 14.22 -8.04 5.14
C GLY A 248 15.31 -6.98 5.31
N ASN A 249 15.85 -6.53 4.17
CA ASN A 249 16.99 -5.64 4.09
C ASN A 249 16.74 -4.30 4.79
N VAL A 250 15.58 -3.69 4.56
CA VAL A 250 15.17 -2.43 5.22
C VAL A 250 14.99 -2.60 6.73
N CYS A 251 14.64 -3.82 7.17
CA CYS A 251 14.56 -4.13 8.59
C CYS A 251 15.94 -4.32 9.25
N GLN A 252 17.03 -4.36 8.47
CA GLN A 252 18.42 -4.58 8.91
C GLN A 252 18.58 -5.89 9.69
N GLY A 253 17.91 -6.95 9.22
CA GLY A 253 17.94 -8.27 9.84
C GLY A 253 17.16 -8.39 11.16
N ARG A 254 16.48 -7.33 11.60
CA ARG A 254 15.59 -7.39 12.78
C ARG A 254 14.33 -8.19 12.45
N LEU A 255 13.88 -8.99 13.41
CA LEU A 255 12.66 -9.80 13.31
C LEU A 255 11.67 -9.37 14.39
N PRO A 256 10.36 -9.46 14.11
CA PRO A 256 9.35 -9.07 15.08
C PRO A 256 9.29 -10.06 16.25
N ARG A 257 8.86 -9.57 17.41
CA ARG A 257 8.48 -10.43 18.53
C ARG A 257 7.24 -11.24 18.17
N GLU A 258 6.97 -12.30 18.94
CA GLU A 258 5.72 -13.06 18.78
C GLU A 258 4.50 -12.14 18.92
N GLY A 259 3.53 -12.31 18.04
CA GLY A 259 2.36 -11.45 17.98
C GLY A 259 1.69 -11.42 16.63
N MET A 260 0.67 -10.57 16.55
CA MET A 260 -0.08 -10.27 15.34
C MET A 260 0.06 -8.78 15.03
N TYR A 261 0.34 -8.45 13.78
CA TYR A 261 0.57 -7.09 13.31
C TYR A 261 -0.36 -6.81 12.14
N ASP A 262 -1.37 -5.97 12.40
CA ASP A 262 -2.48 -5.74 11.48
C ASP A 262 -2.30 -4.42 10.73
N LEU A 263 -2.20 -4.50 9.40
CA LEU A 263 -2.49 -3.39 8.51
C LEU A 263 -3.99 -3.42 8.23
N VAL A 264 -4.68 -2.33 8.61
CA VAL A 264 -6.14 -2.23 8.50
C VAL A 264 -6.48 -1.16 7.47
N VAL A 265 -7.22 -1.55 6.43
CA VAL A 265 -7.73 -0.66 5.37
C VAL A 265 -9.22 -0.45 5.59
N SER A 266 -9.60 0.78 5.96
CA SER A 266 -10.99 1.17 6.25
C SER A 266 -11.72 1.76 5.05
N ASP A 267 -10.97 2.25 4.05
CA ASP A 267 -11.50 2.70 2.77
C ASP A 267 -10.42 2.53 1.70
N LEU A 268 -10.83 2.24 0.47
CA LEU A 268 -9.95 2.10 -0.69
C LEU A 268 -10.76 2.36 -1.96
N LYS A 269 -10.26 3.23 -2.84
CA LYS A 269 -10.98 3.63 -4.06
C LYS A 269 -10.06 4.20 -5.13
N PHE A 270 -10.41 3.98 -6.39
CA PHE A 270 -9.85 4.68 -7.54
C PHE A 270 -10.88 5.68 -8.07
N CYS A 271 -10.41 6.90 -8.32
CA CYS A 271 -11.20 8.08 -8.63
C CYS A 271 -10.69 8.74 -9.91
N GLU A 272 -11.59 9.38 -10.65
CA GLU A 272 -11.25 10.05 -11.92
C GLU A 272 -10.39 11.30 -11.72
N GLU A 273 -10.42 11.90 -10.53
CA GLU A 273 -9.68 13.12 -10.19
C GLU A 273 -9.40 13.16 -8.67
N PRO A 274 -8.34 13.88 -8.24
CA PRO A 274 -8.05 14.06 -6.81
C PRO A 274 -9.08 14.95 -6.12
N VAL A 275 -9.02 15.00 -4.79
CA VAL A 275 -9.87 15.92 -4.00
C VAL A 275 -9.65 17.37 -4.46
N GLY A 276 -10.74 18.03 -4.88
CA GLY A 276 -10.71 19.37 -5.46
C GLY A 276 -10.40 19.42 -6.97
N GLY A 277 -10.34 18.28 -7.64
CA GLY A 277 -10.18 18.15 -9.09
C GLY A 277 -8.78 18.51 -9.60
N TRP A 278 -8.63 18.60 -10.92
CA TRP A 278 -7.34 18.86 -11.57
C TRP A 278 -6.75 20.24 -11.25
N SER A 279 -7.55 21.24 -10.88
CA SER A 279 -7.02 22.52 -10.39
C SER A 279 -6.31 22.37 -9.03
N SER A 280 -6.79 21.47 -8.17
CA SER A 280 -6.12 21.10 -6.91
C SER A 280 -4.83 20.33 -7.18
N PHE A 281 -4.82 19.46 -8.19
CA PHE A 281 -3.60 18.80 -8.67
C PHE A 281 -2.53 19.81 -9.05
N GLU A 282 -2.84 20.83 -9.85
CA GLU A 282 -1.87 21.87 -10.24
C GLU A 282 -1.34 22.66 -9.03
N SER A 283 -2.21 22.96 -8.07
CA SER A 283 -1.81 23.64 -6.83
C SER A 283 -0.90 22.77 -5.96
N SER A 284 -1.21 21.48 -5.88
CA SER A 284 -0.40 20.46 -5.20
C SER A 284 0.94 20.30 -5.89
N TRP A 285 0.95 20.24 -7.22
CA TRP A 285 2.16 20.12 -8.03
C TRP A 285 3.14 21.25 -7.72
N ASN A 286 2.64 22.49 -7.63
CA ASN A 286 3.48 23.66 -7.37
C ASN A 286 4.01 23.76 -5.93
N SER A 287 3.44 23.01 -4.98
CA SER A 287 3.80 23.07 -3.55
C SER A 287 4.47 21.80 -3.03
N ALA A 288 4.27 20.67 -3.68
CA ALA A 288 4.86 19.39 -3.31
C ALA A 288 6.38 19.42 -3.45
N PRO A 289 7.14 18.90 -2.47
CA PRO A 289 8.58 18.73 -2.61
C PRO A 289 8.89 17.62 -3.61
N GLU A 290 9.98 17.78 -4.36
CA GLU A 290 10.45 16.74 -5.27
C GLU A 290 11.16 15.62 -4.49
N GLY A 291 10.90 14.37 -4.86
CA GLY A 291 11.60 13.23 -4.27
C GLY A 291 13.10 13.32 -4.50
N LYS A 292 13.90 12.80 -3.56
CA LYS A 292 15.36 12.90 -3.57
C LYS A 292 16.01 11.57 -3.93
N THR A 293 17.24 11.60 -4.45
CA THR A 293 18.09 10.41 -4.36
C THR A 293 18.45 10.16 -2.90
N MET A 294 18.40 8.90 -2.48
CA MET A 294 19.00 8.44 -1.23
C MET A 294 20.10 7.44 -1.51
#